data_AF-A0A3S0XZ63-F1
#
_entry.id   AF-A0A3S0XZ63-F1
#
_cell.length_a   1.000
_cell.length_b   1.000
_cell.length_c   1.000
_cell.angle_alpha   90.00
_cell.angle_beta   90.00
_cell.angle_gamma   90.00
#
_symmetry.space_group_name_H-M   'P 1'
#
loop_
_entity.id
_entity.type
_entity.pdbx_description
1 polymer ?
#
loop_
_entity_poly.entity_id
_entity_poly.type
_entity_poly.pdbx_seq_one_letter_code
_entity_poly.pdbx_strand_id
1 'polypeptide(L)'
;MFDLSRDINSLSNFKRNTAEFMEQLKETKQPIVLTVNGKAELVVQDVESYQRLLETAELVDSIKGIRRALEQMKHGKSRPADQVIAELRQEFGIPDE
;
A
#
# COMPACT_ATOMS: atom_id res chain seq x y z
N MET A 1 3.19 -1.61 -17.77
CA MET A 1 1.91 -2.13 -17.22
C MET A 1 2.23 -3.51 -16.65
N PHE A 2 2.11 -3.70 -15.34
CA PHE A 2 2.35 -5.00 -14.71
C PHE A 2 1.27 -5.96 -15.20
N ASP A 3 1.70 -7.00 -15.90
CA ASP A 3 0.82 -8.00 -16.48
C ASP A 3 0.73 -9.19 -15.53
N LEU A 4 -0.22 -9.10 -14.60
CA LEU A 4 -0.55 -10.17 -13.65
C LEU A 4 -1.03 -11.46 -14.35
N SER A 5 -1.23 -11.45 -15.67
CA SER A 5 -1.60 -12.64 -16.42
C SER A 5 -0.42 -13.57 -16.75
N ARG A 6 0.83 -13.10 -16.61
CA ARG A 6 2.02 -13.86 -17.03
C ARG A 6 2.40 -15.03 -16.12
N ASP A 7 1.96 -15.01 -14.86
CA ASP A 7 2.21 -16.09 -13.89
C ASP A 7 0.90 -16.57 -13.24
N ILE A 8 -0.12 -16.84 -14.06
CA ILE A 8 -1.37 -17.44 -13.61
C ILE A 8 -1.18 -18.95 -13.41
N ASN A 9 -1.38 -19.42 -12.19
CA ASN A 9 -1.33 -20.83 -11.82
C ASN A 9 -2.64 -21.26 -11.16
N SER A 10 -2.99 -22.56 -11.20
CA SER A 10 -4.12 -23.04 -10.37
C SER A 10 -3.69 -23.25 -8.93
N LEU A 11 -4.60 -23.03 -7.98
CA LEU A 11 -4.35 -23.31 -6.57
C LEU A 11 -3.95 -24.78 -6.35
N SER A 12 -4.52 -25.70 -7.14
CA SER A 12 -4.16 -27.12 -7.09
C SER A 12 -2.73 -27.38 -7.59
N ASN A 13 -2.28 -26.68 -8.64
CA ASN A 13 -0.89 -26.77 -9.11
C ASN A 13 0.08 -26.23 -8.06
N PHE A 14 -0.23 -25.07 -7.49
CA PHE A 14 0.56 -24.45 -6.45
C PHE A 14 0.77 -25.38 -5.24
N LYS A 15 -0.31 -26.00 -4.75
CA LYS A 15 -0.23 -26.96 -3.64
C LYS A 15 0.70 -28.15 -3.95
N ARG A 16 0.61 -28.72 -5.16
CA ARG A 16 1.44 -29.86 -5.56
C ARG A 16 2.93 -29.51 -5.69
N ASN A 17 3.24 -28.30 -6.17
CA ASN A 17 4.61 -27.87 -6.46
C ASN A 17 5.08 -26.73 -5.54
N THR A 18 4.64 -26.75 -4.27
CA THR A 18 4.84 -25.63 -3.33
C THR A 18 6.32 -25.26 -3.20
N ALA A 19 7.23 -26.24 -3.13
CA ALA A 19 8.67 -25.97 -2.96
C ALA A 19 9.26 -25.16 -4.12
N GLU A 20 8.97 -25.56 -5.36
CA GLU A 20 9.41 -24.87 -6.59
C GLU A 20 8.87 -23.44 -6.65
N PHE A 21 7.57 -23.26 -6.36
CA PHE A 21 6.98 -21.92 -6.32
C PHE A 21 7.57 -21.04 -5.21
N MET A 22 7.90 -21.61 -4.06
CA MET A 22 8.55 -20.86 -2.98
C MET A 22 9.97 -20.44 -3.34
N GLU A 23 10.71 -21.26 -4.08
CA GLU A 23 12.03 -20.91 -4.62
C GLU A 23 11.89 -19.77 -5.65
N GLN A 24 11.01 -19.94 -6.64
CA GLN A 24 10.72 -18.91 -7.65
C GLN A 24 10.31 -17.57 -7.01
N LEU A 25 9.41 -17.57 -6.01
CA LEU A 25 8.98 -16.36 -5.30
C LEU A 25 10.15 -15.66 -4.61
N LYS A 26 11.05 -16.41 -3.98
CA LYS A 26 12.22 -15.84 -3.29
C LYS A 26 13.26 -15.29 -4.25
N GLU A 27 13.51 -15.97 -5.36
CA GLU A 27 14.50 -15.57 -6.35
C GLU A 27 14.03 -14.39 -7.19
N THR A 28 12.81 -14.48 -7.73
CA THR A 28 12.29 -13.49 -8.68
C THR A 28 11.70 -12.28 -7.99
N LYS A 29 11.24 -12.44 -6.73
CA LYS A 29 10.47 -11.42 -6.00
C LYS A 29 9.20 -10.97 -6.74
N GLN A 30 8.74 -11.76 -7.71
CA GLN A 30 7.53 -11.48 -8.48
C GLN A 30 6.31 -12.16 -7.86
N PRO A 31 5.14 -11.50 -7.82
CA PRO A 31 3.90 -12.11 -7.37
C PRO A 31 3.41 -13.21 -8.32
N ILE A 32 2.75 -14.23 -7.77
CA ILE A 32 2.04 -15.26 -8.55
C ILE A 32 0.53 -15.09 -8.35
N VAL A 33 -0.24 -15.16 -9.44
CA VAL A 33 -1.71 -15.15 -9.37
C VAL A 33 -2.21 -16.58 -9.34
N LEU A 34 -3.03 -16.91 -8.35
CA LEU A 34 -3.66 -18.22 -8.27
C LEU A 34 -5.13 -18.17 -8.69
N THR A 35 -5.52 -19.19 -9.44
CA THR A 35 -6.90 -19.44 -9.84
C THR A 35 -7.57 -20.50 -9.00
N VAL A 36 -8.84 -20.28 -8.70
CA VAL A 36 -9.77 -21.25 -8.13
C VAL A 36 -10.88 -21.44 -9.16
N ASN A 37 -11.15 -22.69 -9.57
CA ASN A 37 -12.14 -22.99 -10.61
C ASN A 37 -11.96 -22.16 -11.91
N GLY A 38 -10.71 -21.91 -12.30
CA GLY A 38 -10.36 -21.17 -13.53
C GLY A 38 -10.48 -19.64 -13.42
N LYS A 39 -10.81 -19.09 -12.25
CA LYS A 39 -10.90 -17.64 -12.02
C LYS A 39 -9.77 -17.17 -11.12
N ALA A 40 -9.14 -16.03 -11.46
CA ALA A 40 -8.11 -15.42 -10.63
C ALA A 40 -8.72 -14.90 -9.34
N GLU A 41 -8.26 -15.42 -8.20
CA GLU A 41 -8.86 -15.13 -6.88
C GLU A 41 -7.83 -14.77 -5.81
N LEU A 42 -6.57 -15.20 -5.96
CA LEU A 42 -5.54 -15.00 -4.94
C LEU A 42 -4.25 -14.50 -5.59
N VAL A 43 -3.45 -13.78 -4.81
CA VAL A 43 -2.07 -13.40 -5.16
C VAL A 43 -1.17 -13.90 -4.04
N VAL A 44 -0.06 -14.54 -4.39
CA VAL A 44 0.98 -14.98 -3.46
C VAL A 44 2.23 -14.14 -3.69
N GLN A 45 2.80 -13.62 -2.61
CA GLN A 45 4.03 -12.82 -2.59
C GLN A 45 4.91 -13.27 -1.43
N ASP A 46 6.23 -13.13 -1.58
CA ASP A 46 7.13 -13.24 -0.44
C ASP A 46 7.00 -12.01 0.48
N VAL A 47 7.33 -12.20 1.75
CA VAL A 47 7.11 -11.21 2.82
C VAL A 47 7.85 -9.89 2.53
N GLU A 48 9.09 -9.94 2.04
CA GLU A 48 9.88 -8.74 1.77
C GLU A 48 9.29 -7.92 0.61
N SER A 49 8.79 -8.58 -0.43
CA SER A 49 8.16 -7.89 -1.55
C SER A 49 6.83 -7.27 -1.17
N TYR A 50 6.04 -7.97 -0.33
CA TYR A 50 4.81 -7.41 0.21
C TYR A 50 5.07 -6.20 1.11
N GLN A 51 6.10 -6.27 1.96
CA GLN A 51 6.51 -5.14 2.80
C GLN A 51 6.90 -3.92 1.95
N ARG A 52 7.74 -4.10 0.92
CA ARG A 52 8.10 -3.02 -0.02
C ARG A 52 6.89 -2.42 -0.73
N LEU A 53 5.90 -3.24 -1.07
CA LEU A 53 4.66 -2.77 -1.68
C LEU A 53 3.88 -1.85 -0.72
N LEU A 54 3.78 -2.22 0.56
CA LEU A 54 3.12 -1.40 1.59
C LEU A 54 3.85 -0.07 1.79
N GLU A 55 5.17 -0.10 1.94
CA GLU A 55 6.01 1.10 2.10
C GLU A 55 5.87 2.05 0.91
N THR A 56 5.80 1.50 -0.30
CA THR A 56 5.58 2.29 -1.52
C THR A 56 4.19 2.94 -1.52
N ALA A 57 3.16 2.22 -1.08
CA ALA A 57 1.81 2.75 -0.98
C ALA A 57 1.73 3.91 0.03
N GLU A 58 2.34 3.76 1.20
CA GLU A 58 2.42 4.80 2.23
C GLU A 58 3.15 6.06 1.73
N LEU A 59 4.25 5.87 0.99
CA LEU A 59 4.98 6.97 0.36
C LEU A 59 4.10 7.71 -0.66
N VAL A 60 3.38 6.97 -1.50
CA VAL A 60 2.47 7.55 -2.50
C VAL A 60 1.36 8.37 -1.84
N ASP A 61 0.78 7.87 -0.76
CA ASP A 61 -0.27 8.59 -0.03
C ASP A 61 0.27 9.84 0.68
N SER A 62 1.47 9.77 1.22
CA SER A 62 2.18 10.94 1.76
C SER A 62 2.41 12.00 0.68
N ILE A 63 2.87 11.60 -0.51
CA ILE A 63 3.06 12.51 -1.65
C ILE A 63 1.74 13.14 -2.07
N LYS A 64 0.63 12.38 -2.14
CA LYS A 64 -0.70 12.92 -2.43
C LYS A 64 -1.12 13.95 -1.39
N GLY A 65 -0.88 13.67 -0.10
CA GLY A 65 -1.16 14.59 1.01
C GLY A 65 -0.40 15.90 0.86
N ILE A 66 0.91 15.83 0.62
CA ILE A 66 1.77 17.01 0.39
C ILE A 66 1.28 17.82 -0.82
N ARG A 67 1.00 17.16 -1.95
CA ARG A 67 0.49 17.83 -3.14
C ARG A 67 -0.82 18.56 -2.85
N ARG A 68 -1.75 17.92 -2.15
CA ARG A 68 -3.02 18.54 -1.75
C ARG A 68 -2.80 19.77 -0.86
N ALA A 69 -1.89 19.67 0.12
CA ALA A 69 -1.56 20.78 1.01
C ALA A 69 -0.98 21.98 0.23
N LEU A 70 -0.04 21.71 -0.69
CA LEU A 70 0.54 22.75 -1.55
C LEU A 70 -0.51 23.44 -2.43
N GLU A 71 -1.45 22.70 -3.00
CA GLU A 71 -2.56 23.30 -3.77
C GLU A 71 -3.51 24.12 -2.88
N GLN A 72 -3.80 23.67 -1.66
CA GLN A 72 -4.60 24.46 -0.71
C GLN A 72 -3.90 25.77 -0.32
N MET A 73 -2.59 25.75 -0.11
CA MET A 73 -1.79 26.95 0.18
C MET A 73 -1.83 27.93 -0.99
N LYS A 74 -1.63 27.46 -2.24
CA LYS A 74 -1.72 28.31 -3.43
C LYS A 74 -3.08 29.00 -3.57
N HIS A 75 -4.16 28.35 -3.13
CA HIS A 75 -5.51 28.89 -3.17
C HIS A 75 -5.91 29.65 -1.89
N GLY A 76 -4.98 29.94 -0.98
CA GLY A 76 -5.26 30.67 0.26
C GLY A 76 -6.19 29.93 1.23
N LYS A 77 -6.31 28.60 1.10
CA LYS A 77 -7.14 27.74 1.97
C LYS A 77 -6.40 27.28 3.23
N SER A 78 -5.29 27.92 3.57
CA SER A 78 -4.53 27.66 4.80
C SER A 78 -5.12 28.41 5.99
N ARG A 79 -4.91 27.89 7.20
CA ARG A 79 -5.27 28.54 8.46
C ARG A 79 -4.01 28.78 9.29
N PRO A 80 -3.93 29.88 10.06
CA PRO A 80 -2.83 30.09 11.00
C PRO A 80 -2.74 28.95 12.03
N ALA A 81 -1.53 28.45 12.27
CA ALA A 81 -1.32 27.27 13.11
C ALA A 81 -1.69 27.52 14.58
N ASP A 82 -1.37 28.71 15.09
CA ASP A 82 -1.73 29.18 16.44
C ASP A 82 -3.25 29.10 16.70
N GLN A 83 -4.07 29.53 15.73
CA GLN A 83 -5.53 29.46 15.85
C GLN A 83 -6.03 28.01 15.90
N VAL A 84 -5.51 27.15 15.02
CA VAL A 84 -5.90 25.73 14.97
C VAL A 84 -5.48 25.00 16.25
N ILE A 85 -4.27 25.27 16.75
CA ILE A 85 -3.76 24.66 17.99
C ILE A 85 -4.63 25.07 19.18
N ALA A 86 -4.99 26.36 19.30
CA ALA A 86 -5.85 26.85 20.37
C ALA A 86 -7.24 26.18 20.33
N GLU A 87 -7.84 26.04 19.15
CA GLU A 87 -9.12 25.35 18.95
C GLU A 87 -9.06 23.88 19.39
N LEU A 88 -8.02 23.15 18.98
CA LEU A 88 -7.84 21.74 19.34
C LEU A 88 -7.62 21.57 20.85
N ARG A 89 -6.82 22.44 21.48
CA ARG A 89 -6.63 22.42 22.93
C ARG A 89 -7.95 22.60 23.68
N GLN A 90 -8.78 23.54 23.23
CA GLN A 90 -10.10 23.76 23.80
C GLN A 90 -11.02 22.55 23.60
N GLU A 91 -11.01 21.94 22.41
CA GLU A 91 -11.82 20.76 22.08
C GLU A 91 -11.42 19.54 22.92
N PHE A 92 -10.12 19.32 23.15
CA PHE A 92 -9.59 18.17 23.87
C PHE A 92 -9.27 18.44 25.35
N GLY A 93 -9.54 19.64 25.87
CA GLY A 93 -9.31 20.00 27.27
C GLY A 93 -7.83 20.03 27.69
N ILE A 94 -6.93 20.35 26.75
CA ILE A 94 -5.48 20.42 26.99
C ILE A 94 -5.13 21.83 27.51
N PRO A 95 -4.47 21.98 28.67
CA PRO A 95 -4.07 23.29 29.20
C PRO A 95 -3.06 24.00 28.29
N ASP A 96 -3.07 25.33 28.28
CA ASP A 96 -1.98 26.11 27.69
C ASP A 96 -0.74 26.06 28.62
N GLU A 97 0.42 25.72 28.05
CA GLU A 97 1.75 25.89 28.69
C GLU A 97 2.25 27.33 28.56
#